data_AF-A0AAP3G815-F1
#
_entry.id   AF-A0AAP3G815-F1
#
_cell.length_a   1.000
_cell.length_b   1.000
_cell.length_c   1.000
_cell.angle_alpha   90.00
_cell.angle_beta   90.00
_cell.angle_gamma   90.00
#
_symmetry.space_group_name_H-M   'P 1'
#
loop_
_entity.id
_entity.type
_entity.pdbx_description
1 polymer ?
#
loop_
_entity_poly.entity_id
_entity_poly.type
_entity_poly.pdbx_seq_one_letter_code
_entity_poly.pdbx_strand_id
1 'polypeptide(L)'
;MVEKVSKKLAILIYEANPQSSVSVLNYSISVTLNFLAIMIFSILTGYFLGRLSETMTALFSFVILRSFSGGYHLKSLDGCVVATVAIMAFIPYVPMIKLTTVALNVVSATLVMLLAPNNVFDEVKVSKEKYPLLKSISFIIVCTNFVFLSPIIALSFFVQSLLLIPKRR
;
A
#
# COMPACT_ATOMS: atom_id res chain seq x y z
N MET A 1 -18.60 -2.64 1.20
CA MET A 1 -18.66 -4.05 0.78
C MET A 1 -17.73 -4.85 1.66
N VAL A 2 -16.44 -4.49 1.67
CA VAL A 2 -15.43 -5.21 2.45
C VAL A 2 -15.79 -5.24 3.93
N GLU A 3 -16.19 -4.11 4.55
CA GLU A 3 -16.53 -4.08 5.98
C GLU A 3 -17.77 -4.93 6.33
N LYS A 4 -18.74 -5.02 5.43
CA LYS A 4 -19.97 -5.80 5.65
C LYS A 4 -19.69 -7.30 5.58
N VAL A 5 -18.90 -7.71 4.58
CA VAL A 5 -18.54 -9.12 4.36
C VAL A 5 -17.61 -9.60 5.48
N SER A 6 -16.62 -8.80 5.86
CA SER A 6 -15.69 -9.18 6.93
C SER A 6 -16.39 -9.37 8.27
N LYS A 7 -17.31 -8.47 8.64
CA LYS A 7 -18.09 -8.58 9.88
C LYS A 7 -18.97 -9.84 9.89
N LYS A 8 -19.62 -10.16 8.77
CA LYS A 8 -20.45 -11.36 8.65
C LYS A 8 -19.61 -12.62 8.81
N LEU A 9 -18.45 -12.70 8.14
CA LEU A 9 -17.55 -13.84 8.26
C LEU A 9 -16.96 -13.99 9.66
N ALA A 10 -16.61 -12.88 10.32
CA ALA A 10 -16.09 -12.89 11.68
C ALA A 10 -17.08 -13.49 12.69
N ILE A 11 -18.37 -13.15 12.56
CA ILE A 11 -19.43 -13.72 13.41
C ILE A 11 -19.57 -15.23 13.15
N LEU A 12 -19.64 -15.64 11.88
CA LEU A 12 -19.79 -17.06 11.51
C LEU A 12 -18.61 -17.92 12.00
N ILE A 13 -17.38 -17.42 11.87
CA ILE A 13 -16.18 -18.13 12.34
C ILE A 13 -16.16 -18.21 13.86
N TYR A 14 -16.53 -17.13 14.55
CA TYR A 14 -16.61 -17.10 16.00
C TYR A 14 -17.64 -18.09 16.54
N GLU A 15 -18.83 -18.13 15.95
CA GLU A 15 -19.91 -19.06 16.32
C GLU A 15 -19.50 -20.52 16.11
N ALA A 16 -18.70 -20.81 15.08
CA ALA A 16 -18.19 -22.15 14.82
C ALA A 16 -17.01 -22.54 15.74
N ASN A 17 -16.14 -21.59 16.10
CA ASN A 17 -14.96 -21.84 16.93
C ASN A 17 -14.47 -20.58 17.69
N PRO A 18 -14.91 -20.37 18.94
CA PRO A 18 -14.69 -19.13 19.70
C PRO A 18 -13.30 -19.05 20.35
N GLN A 19 -12.21 -19.13 19.55
CA GLN A 19 -10.82 -19.00 20.06
C GLN A 19 -10.29 -17.56 20.07
N SER A 20 -10.96 -16.64 19.39
CA SER A 20 -10.55 -15.24 19.27
C SER A 20 -11.78 -14.35 19.31
N SER A 21 -11.63 -13.08 19.70
CA SER A 21 -12.77 -12.17 19.69
C SER A 21 -13.23 -11.88 18.26
N VAL A 22 -14.54 -11.61 18.11
CA VAL A 22 -15.13 -11.15 16.84
C VAL A 22 -14.41 -9.91 16.31
N SER A 23 -13.92 -9.02 17.18
CA SER A 23 -13.18 -7.82 16.78
C SER A 23 -11.84 -8.15 16.10
N VAL A 24 -11.06 -9.07 16.66
CA VAL A 24 -9.77 -9.51 16.10
C VAL A 24 -9.98 -10.25 14.77
N LEU A 25 -11.00 -11.13 14.73
CA LEU A 25 -11.38 -11.83 13.49
C LEU A 25 -11.80 -10.83 12.41
N ASN A 26 -12.67 -9.87 12.77
CA ASN A 26 -13.14 -8.85 11.83
C ASN A 26 -11.98 -8.02 11.26
N TYR A 27 -11.03 -7.59 12.09
CA TYR A 27 -9.85 -6.86 11.63
C TYR A 27 -9.04 -7.66 10.62
N SER A 28 -8.63 -8.88 11.00
CA SER A 28 -7.79 -9.75 10.15
C SER A 28 -8.46 -10.10 8.82
N ILE A 29 -9.76 -10.43 8.85
CA ILE A 29 -10.55 -10.72 7.64
C ILE A 29 -10.69 -9.46 6.79
N SER A 30 -10.93 -8.29 7.40
CA SER A 30 -11.07 -7.02 6.70
C SER A 30 -9.81 -6.66 5.91
N VAL A 31 -8.64 -6.77 6.54
CA VAL A 31 -7.34 -6.52 5.89
C VAL A 31 -7.11 -7.49 4.74
N THR A 32 -7.40 -8.78 4.96
CA THR A 32 -7.24 -9.84 3.95
C THR A 32 -8.14 -9.62 2.73
N LEU A 33 -9.43 -9.36 2.96
CA LEU A 33 -10.39 -9.09 1.88
C LEU A 33 -10.07 -7.80 1.14
N ASN A 34 -9.60 -6.76 1.83
CA ASN A 34 -9.19 -5.52 1.19
C ASN A 34 -8.02 -5.74 0.23
N PHE A 35 -7.01 -6.51 0.64
CA PHE A 35 -5.87 -6.86 -0.20
C PHE A 35 -6.30 -7.69 -1.43
N LEU A 36 -7.12 -8.73 -1.22
CA LEU A 36 -7.65 -9.54 -2.32
C LEU A 36 -8.48 -8.72 -3.30
N ALA A 37 -9.33 -7.82 -2.80
CA ALA A 37 -10.12 -6.93 -3.64
C ALA A 37 -9.22 -6.02 -4.49
N ILE A 38 -8.22 -5.36 -3.89
CA ILE A 38 -7.25 -4.54 -4.64
C ILE A 38 -6.57 -5.37 -5.73
N MET A 39 -6.13 -6.59 -5.41
CA MET A 39 -5.45 -7.46 -6.37
C MET A 39 -6.35 -7.86 -7.53
N ILE A 40 -7.55 -8.38 -7.24
CA ILE A 40 -8.51 -8.81 -8.27
C ILE A 40 -8.91 -7.64 -9.16
N PHE A 41 -9.31 -6.51 -8.57
CA PHE A 41 -9.73 -5.36 -9.35
C PHE A 41 -8.59 -4.75 -10.15
N SER A 42 -7.36 -4.70 -9.62
CA SER A 42 -6.19 -4.20 -10.37
C SER A 42 -5.85 -5.09 -11.57
N ILE A 43 -5.94 -6.42 -11.41
CA ILE A 43 -5.76 -7.37 -12.53
C ILE A 43 -6.83 -7.14 -13.59
N LEU A 44 -8.10 -7.05 -13.19
CA LEU A 44 -9.20 -6.81 -14.13
C LEU A 44 -9.03 -5.48 -14.87
N THR A 45 -8.83 -4.37 -14.16
CA THR A 45 -8.64 -3.06 -14.79
C THR A 45 -7.39 -3.01 -15.65
N GLY A 46 -6.26 -3.54 -15.19
CA GLY A 46 -5.02 -3.57 -15.96
C GLY A 46 -5.16 -4.40 -17.24
N TYR A 47 -5.88 -5.52 -17.19
CA TYR A 47 -6.20 -6.34 -18.35
C TYR A 47 -7.09 -5.59 -19.35
N PHE A 48 -8.20 -5.00 -18.90
CA PHE A 48 -9.11 -4.25 -19.78
C PHE A 48 -8.46 -3.00 -20.40
N LEU A 49 -7.52 -2.38 -19.69
CA LEU A 49 -6.75 -1.23 -20.15
C LEU A 49 -5.55 -1.61 -21.05
N GLY A 50 -5.22 -2.91 -21.17
CA GLY A 50 -4.09 -3.39 -21.97
C GLY A 50 -2.72 -3.09 -21.36
N ARG A 51 -2.65 -2.81 -20.06
CA ARG A 51 -1.45 -2.42 -19.29
C ARG A 51 -1.28 -3.26 -18.02
N LEU A 52 -1.59 -4.56 -18.11
CA LEU A 52 -1.62 -5.44 -16.94
C LEU A 52 -0.25 -5.53 -16.26
N SER A 53 0.82 -5.73 -17.02
CA SER A 53 2.17 -5.88 -16.46
C SER A 53 2.63 -4.60 -15.77
N GLU A 54 2.39 -3.43 -16.36
CA GLU A 54 2.73 -2.14 -15.77
C GLU A 54 1.89 -1.84 -14.52
N THR A 55 0.58 -2.13 -14.57
CA THR A 55 -0.33 -1.98 -13.42
C THR A 55 0.10 -2.86 -12.25
N MET A 56 0.46 -4.12 -12.51
CA MET A 56 0.93 -5.03 -11.47
C MET A 56 2.30 -4.61 -10.93
N THR A 57 3.20 -4.12 -11.79
CA THR A 57 4.49 -3.56 -11.37
C THR A 57 4.29 -2.37 -10.43
N ALA A 58 3.34 -1.48 -10.75
CA ALA A 58 3.00 -0.35 -9.89
C ALA A 58 2.45 -0.82 -8.54
N LEU A 59 1.46 -1.73 -8.57
CA LEU A 59 0.83 -2.27 -7.37
C LEU A 59 1.83 -2.97 -6.45
N PHE A 60 2.68 -3.85 -6.98
CA PHE A 60 3.66 -4.57 -6.16
C PHE A 60 4.72 -3.64 -5.60
N SER A 61 5.20 -2.67 -6.38
CA SER A 61 6.15 -1.66 -5.88
C SER A 61 5.55 -0.87 -4.71
N PHE A 62 4.29 -0.44 -4.86
CA PHE A 62 3.54 0.24 -3.81
C PHE A 62 3.38 -0.64 -2.56
N VAL A 63 2.90 -1.88 -2.71
CA VAL A 63 2.65 -2.80 -1.58
C VAL A 63 3.95 -3.18 -0.86
N ILE A 64 5.02 -3.47 -1.60
CA ILE A 64 6.33 -3.82 -1.01
C ILE A 64 6.83 -2.67 -0.15
N LEU A 65 6.89 -1.45 -0.69
CA LEU A 65 7.35 -0.30 0.09
C LEU A 65 6.44 -0.06 1.30
N ARG A 66 5.11 -0.11 1.11
CA ARG A 66 4.13 0.09 2.17
C ARG A 66 4.25 -0.89 3.31
N SER A 67 4.59 -2.15 3.02
CA SER A 67 4.70 -3.20 4.04
C SER A 67 5.79 -2.90 5.08
N PHE A 68 6.80 -2.10 4.73
CA PHE A 68 7.87 -1.68 5.63
C PHE A 68 7.73 -0.24 6.09
N SER A 69 7.17 0.64 5.26
CA SER A 69 7.08 2.07 5.56
C SER A 69 5.83 2.45 6.36
N GLY A 70 4.76 1.64 6.29
CA GLY A 70 3.44 2.01 6.82
C GLY A 70 2.76 3.10 5.99
N GLY A 71 2.03 4.00 6.65
CA GLY A 71 1.40 5.17 6.05
C GLY A 71 -0.12 5.21 6.25
N TYR A 72 -0.73 6.29 5.79
CA TYR A 72 -2.14 6.56 5.99
C TYR A 72 -3.03 5.56 5.23
N HIS A 73 -3.98 4.96 5.94
CA HIS A 73 -5.09 4.17 5.38
C HIS A 73 -6.36 5.01 5.37
N LEU A 74 -7.14 4.92 4.29
CA LEU A 74 -8.46 5.56 4.21
C LEU A 74 -9.40 4.96 5.25
N LYS A 75 -10.31 5.80 5.79
CA LYS A 75 -11.28 5.36 6.81
C LYS A 75 -12.25 4.28 6.30
N SER A 76 -12.48 4.23 4.99
CA SER A 76 -13.29 3.21 4.32
C SER A 76 -12.38 2.27 3.56
N LEU A 77 -12.57 0.97 3.75
CA LEU A 77 -11.87 -0.08 3.00
C LEU A 77 -12.28 -0.04 1.54
N ASP A 78 -13.56 0.10 1.24
CA ASP A 78 -14.01 0.23 -0.15
C ASP A 78 -13.36 1.45 -0.85
N GLY A 79 -13.28 2.58 -0.15
CA GLY A 79 -12.59 3.76 -0.68
C GLY A 79 -11.10 3.51 -0.91
N CYS A 80 -10.45 2.73 -0.05
CA CYS A 80 -9.07 2.28 -0.21
C CYS A 80 -8.91 1.41 -1.46
N VAL A 81 -9.80 0.44 -1.68
CA VAL A 81 -9.80 -0.41 -2.88
C VAL A 81 -9.90 0.45 -4.13
N VAL A 82 -10.92 1.31 -4.23
CA VAL A 82 -11.16 2.14 -5.42
C VAL A 82 -9.98 3.06 -5.69
N ALA A 83 -9.50 3.79 -4.68
CA ALA A 83 -8.39 4.72 -4.84
C ALA A 83 -7.10 4.01 -5.26
N THR A 84 -6.77 2.88 -4.63
CA THR A 84 -5.54 2.13 -4.94
C THR A 84 -5.61 1.56 -6.36
N VAL A 85 -6.70 0.88 -6.71
CA VAL A 85 -6.88 0.30 -8.05
C VAL A 85 -6.80 1.38 -9.12
N ALA A 86 -7.50 2.50 -8.92
CA ALA A 86 -7.48 3.61 -9.86
C ALA A 86 -6.05 4.15 -10.03
N ILE A 87 -5.37 4.52 -8.95
CA ILE A 87 -4.03 5.10 -9.03
C ILE A 87 -3.05 4.13 -9.70
N MET A 88 -3.02 2.86 -9.30
CA MET A 88 -2.10 1.87 -9.87
C MET A 88 -2.39 1.59 -11.36
N ALA A 89 -3.65 1.57 -11.77
CA ALA A 89 -4.04 1.39 -13.16
C ALA A 89 -3.75 2.63 -14.04
N PHE A 90 -3.73 3.83 -13.45
CA PHE A 90 -3.43 5.08 -14.17
C PHE A 90 -1.94 5.43 -14.26
N ILE A 91 -1.09 4.95 -13.33
CA ILE A 91 0.36 5.18 -13.36
C ILE A 91 1.01 4.90 -14.73
N PRO A 92 0.71 3.77 -15.44
CA PRO A 92 1.31 3.48 -16.74
C PRO A 92 1.04 4.52 -17.84
N TYR A 93 0.02 5.37 -17.67
CA TYR A 93 -0.36 6.39 -18.63
C TYR A 93 0.30 7.75 -18.37
N VAL A 94 1.07 7.89 -17.29
CA VAL A 94 1.77 9.14 -16.95
C VAL A 94 3.12 9.16 -17.67
N PRO A 95 3.31 9.99 -18.71
CA PRO A 95 4.58 10.07 -19.41
C PRO A 95 5.64 10.71 -18.51
N MET A 96 6.83 10.13 -18.51
CA MET A 96 7.94 10.60 -17.68
C MET A 96 9.28 10.46 -18.42
N ILE A 97 10.10 11.49 -18.28
CA ILE A 97 11.48 11.48 -18.73
C ILE A 97 12.42 11.06 -17.60
N LYS A 98 13.65 10.65 -17.94
CA LYS A 98 14.65 10.19 -16.95
C LYS A 98 14.88 11.20 -15.82
N LEU A 99 14.95 12.50 -16.16
CA LEU A 99 15.15 13.56 -15.17
C LEU A 99 14.02 13.58 -14.12
N THR A 100 12.77 13.50 -14.57
CA THR A 100 11.60 13.45 -13.67
C THR A 100 11.59 12.17 -12.83
N THR A 101 12.02 11.03 -13.38
CA THR A 101 12.13 9.76 -12.65
C THR A 101 13.13 9.87 -11.50
N VAL A 102 14.31 10.42 -11.77
CA VAL A 102 15.34 10.63 -10.74
C VAL A 102 14.85 11.62 -9.68
N ALA A 103 14.22 12.71 -10.08
CA ALA A 103 13.67 13.70 -9.15
C ALA A 103 12.63 13.07 -8.20
N LEU A 104 11.68 12.28 -8.73
CA LEU A 104 10.69 11.58 -7.89
C LEU A 104 11.34 10.54 -6.96
N ASN A 105 12.36 9.81 -7.42
CA ASN A 105 13.08 8.87 -6.57
C ASN A 105 13.78 9.59 -5.40
N VAL A 106 14.42 10.75 -5.65
CA VAL A 106 15.06 11.56 -4.61
C VAL A 106 14.03 12.03 -3.60
N VAL A 107 12.91 12.61 -4.06
CA VAL A 107 11.84 13.07 -3.17
C VAL A 107 11.27 11.91 -2.34
N SER A 108 11.01 10.76 -2.97
CA SER A 108 10.50 9.56 -2.30
C SER A 108 11.48 9.06 -1.23
N ALA A 109 12.77 9.01 -1.56
CA ALA A 109 13.81 8.57 -0.63
C ALA A 109 13.93 9.50 0.58
N THR A 110 13.86 10.82 0.35
CA THR A 110 13.83 11.83 1.42
C THR A 110 12.61 11.65 2.32
N LEU A 111 11.40 11.54 1.74
CA LEU A 111 10.17 11.34 2.51
C LEU A 111 10.21 10.06 3.33
N VAL A 112 10.66 8.95 2.74
CA VAL A 112 10.82 7.67 3.45
C VAL A 112 11.84 7.77 4.57
N MET A 113 13.01 8.38 4.33
CA MET A 113 14.05 8.52 5.35
C MET A 113 13.60 9.36 6.55
N LEU A 114 12.81 10.42 6.31
CA LEU A 114 12.30 11.30 7.35
C LEU A 114 11.11 10.70 8.09
N LEU A 115 10.16 10.10 7.37
CA LEU A 115 8.81 9.82 7.88
C LEU A 115 8.54 8.33 8.14
N ALA A 116 9.29 7.38 7.56
CA ALA A 116 9.06 5.97 7.81
C ALA A 116 9.68 5.48 9.14
N PRO A 117 9.19 4.38 9.73
CA PRO A 117 7.85 3.84 9.51
C PRO A 117 6.80 4.79 10.13
N ASN A 118 5.70 5.03 9.41
CA ASN A 118 4.57 5.80 9.95
C ASN A 118 3.34 4.91 10.12
N ASN A 119 3.30 4.17 11.24
CA ASN A 119 2.23 3.23 11.58
C ASN A 119 1.25 3.85 12.58
N VAL A 120 1.17 5.18 12.67
CA VAL A 120 0.27 5.89 13.60
C VAL A 120 -1.20 5.55 13.32
N PHE A 121 -1.50 5.05 12.12
CA PHE A 121 -2.84 4.72 11.66
C PHE A 121 -3.20 3.23 11.81
N ASP A 122 -2.25 2.38 12.20
CA ASP A 122 -2.48 0.94 12.32
C ASP A 122 -2.88 0.58 13.76
N GLU A 123 -3.86 -0.32 13.88
CA GLU A 123 -4.29 -0.84 15.19
C GLU A 123 -3.18 -1.70 15.85
N VAL A 124 -2.33 -2.31 15.03
CA VAL A 124 -1.20 -3.14 15.48
C VAL A 124 0.03 -2.26 15.66
N LYS A 125 0.40 -2.04 16.93
CA LYS A 125 1.60 -1.26 17.27
C LYS A 125 2.86 -2.12 17.08
N VAL A 126 3.74 -1.69 16.18
CA VAL A 126 5.09 -2.25 16.03
C VAL A 126 5.99 -1.74 17.16
N SER A 127 6.81 -2.63 17.74
CA SER A 127 7.83 -2.23 18.73
C SER A 127 8.76 -1.17 18.15
N LYS A 128 9.01 -0.09 18.92
CA LYS A 128 9.88 1.02 18.52
C LYS A 128 11.31 0.57 18.20
N GLU A 129 11.77 -0.53 18.79
CA GLU A 129 13.08 -1.13 18.53
C GLU A 129 13.26 -1.56 17.07
N LYS A 130 12.17 -1.92 16.39
CA LYS A 130 12.19 -2.34 14.98
C LYS A 130 12.15 -1.16 14.00
N TYR A 131 11.93 0.07 14.46
CA TYR A 131 11.75 1.22 13.58
C TYR A 131 12.99 1.54 12.75
N PRO A 132 14.23 1.52 13.31
CA PRO A 132 15.43 1.72 12.51
C PRO A 132 15.56 0.69 11.38
N LEU A 133 15.27 -0.57 11.67
CA LEU A 133 15.31 -1.65 10.67
C LEU A 133 14.30 -1.42 9.55
N LEU A 134 13.03 -1.14 9.90
CA LEU A 134 11.97 -0.88 8.91
C LEU A 134 12.25 0.36 8.05
N LYS A 135 12.78 1.43 8.66
CA LYS A 135 13.22 2.63 7.94
C LYS A 135 14.33 2.30 6.94
N SER A 136 15.37 1.59 7.37
CA SER A 136 16.48 1.20 6.50
C SER A 136 16.02 0.33 5.35
N ILE A 137 15.15 -0.66 5.60
CA ILE A 137 14.58 -1.51 4.54
C ILE A 137 13.78 -0.68 3.55
N SER A 138 12.90 0.21 4.03
CA SER A 138 12.09 1.09 3.18
C SER A 138 12.97 1.98 2.30
N PHE A 139 14.02 2.56 2.88
CA PHE A 139 14.97 3.40 2.14
C PHE A 139 15.73 2.59 1.07
N ILE A 140 16.22 1.40 1.41
CA ILE A 140 16.89 0.50 0.46
C ILE A 140 15.94 0.14 -0.70
N ILE A 141 14.67 -0.17 -0.41
CA ILE A 141 13.66 -0.44 -1.43
C ILE A 141 13.54 0.71 -2.42
N VAL A 142 13.41 1.95 -1.94
CA VAL A 142 13.36 3.13 -2.84
C VAL A 142 14.65 3.28 -3.65
N CYS A 143 15.81 3.03 -3.01
CA CYS A 143 17.11 3.13 -3.64
C CYS A 143 17.29 2.16 -4.82
N THR A 144 16.60 1.01 -4.82
CA THR A 144 16.66 0.06 -5.96
C THR A 144 16.27 0.72 -7.29
N ASN A 145 15.35 1.68 -7.29
CA ASN A 145 14.89 2.30 -8.52
C ASN A 145 15.86 3.34 -9.10
N PHE A 146 16.93 3.71 -8.39
CA PHE A 146 18.04 4.45 -9.01
C PHE A 146 18.88 3.58 -9.93
N VAL A 147 18.83 2.25 -9.77
CA VAL A 147 19.49 1.29 -10.67
C VAL A 147 18.60 1.00 -11.87
N PHE A 148 17.31 0.70 -11.64
CA PHE A 148 16.38 0.37 -12.73
C PHE A 148 15.91 1.58 -13.52
N LEU A 149 15.85 2.77 -12.90
CA LEU A 149 15.33 4.01 -13.47
C LEU A 149 13.93 3.84 -14.11
N SER A 150 13.08 3.00 -13.50
CA SER A 150 11.74 2.73 -14.00
C SER A 150 10.77 3.87 -13.60
N PRO A 151 10.09 4.53 -14.56
CA PRO A 151 9.11 5.56 -14.25
C PRO A 151 7.90 5.04 -13.45
N ILE A 152 7.45 3.81 -13.76
CA ILE A 152 6.32 3.17 -13.08
C ILE A 152 6.64 2.97 -11.60
N ILE A 153 7.83 2.44 -11.30
CA ILE A 153 8.28 2.22 -9.92
C ILE A 153 8.46 3.56 -9.21
N ALA A 154 9.01 4.57 -9.87
CA ALA A 154 9.21 5.90 -9.29
C ALA A 154 7.89 6.55 -8.86
N LEU A 155 6.87 6.52 -9.72
CA LEU A 155 5.53 7.04 -9.39
C LEU A 155 4.89 6.24 -8.25
N SER A 156 5.05 4.92 -8.25
CA SER A 156 4.48 4.05 -7.23
C SER A 156 5.10 4.31 -5.85
N PHE A 157 6.42 4.44 -5.79
CA PHE A 157 7.13 4.84 -4.57
C PHE A 157 6.79 6.26 -4.14
N PHE A 158 6.65 7.19 -5.09
CA PHE A 158 6.26 8.55 -4.79
C PHE A 158 4.87 8.62 -4.16
N VAL A 159 3.86 8.03 -4.80
CA VAL A 159 2.50 7.93 -4.25
C VAL A 159 2.52 7.33 -2.85
N GLN A 160 3.26 6.25 -2.63
CA GLN A 160 3.35 5.63 -1.31
C GLN A 160 4.04 6.53 -0.28
N SER A 161 5.11 7.22 -0.65
CA SER A 161 5.83 8.11 0.25
C SER A 161 4.99 9.32 0.69
N LEU A 162 4.07 9.81 -0.16
CA LEU A 162 3.12 10.86 0.20
C LEU A 162 2.17 10.42 1.32
N LEU A 163 1.83 9.12 1.40
CA LEU A 163 0.97 8.57 2.46
C LEU A 163 1.67 8.54 3.82
N LEU A 164 2.99 8.78 3.88
CA LEU A 164 3.72 8.92 5.14
C LEU A 164 3.55 10.32 5.76
N ILE A 165 3.06 11.30 5.01
CA ILE A 165 2.88 12.67 5.50
C ILE A 165 1.73 12.68 6.52
N PRO A 166 1.97 13.10 7.77
CA PRO A 166 0.93 13.09 8.79
C PRO A 166 -0.17 14.09 8.43
N LYS A 167 -1.41 13.60 8.27
CA LYS A 167 -2.57 14.47 8.12
C LYS A 167 -2.93 15.07 9.48
N ARG A 168 -2.65 16.36 9.67
CA ARG A 168 -3.10 17.12 10.85
C ARG A 168 -4.64 17.06 10.86
N ARG A 169 -5.20 16.40 11.88
CA ARG A 169 -6.64 16.47 12.17
C ARG A 169 -6.94 17.75 12.92
#